data_AF-A0A3A8SXA9-F1
#
_entry.id   AF-A0A3A8SXA9-F1
#
_cell.length_a   1.000
_cell.length_b   1.000
_cell.length_c   1.000
_cell.angle_alpha   90.00
_cell.angle_beta   90.00
_cell.angle_gamma   90.00
#
_symmetry.space_group_name_H-M   'P 1'
#
loop_
_entity.id
_entity.type
_entity.pdbx_description
1 polymer ?
#
loop_
_entity_poly.entity_id
_entity_poly.type
_entity_poly.pdbx_seq_one_letter_code
_entity_poly.pdbx_strand_id
1 'polypeptide(L)'
;MAIHGDLFSYPLPEFLQWLDSSRKTGTLQLSWEAGERKLFLLSGQVGATASEGLRGRVARLLSLPKLAAGTRVLAAFDELARTPDVDAAFDAHGVQARWVRDLGREELFAAMTDLTIAGQGTFHWTEDADRTGEDWVPSDMSIRELLFESLRWVDEQGDVDRALPIDALSVKALAPPSPSQPLMHRIILALTTTPQNLGRLRLSMGVSRSSVTRRVHELLRAKLVEVDGAPQVEADPVAEMLEKGAVLMREGQYDAAGIVCASLLASDPADRRVREFARLVQREHVAALYADLPPLVVPQLIQAPHAMVMLKPEERQIAGLVSGTWDVSTVVLASPARELETLKTLAKLHRMGLLQLMLPR
;
A
#
# COMPACT_ATOMS: atom_id res chain seq x y z
N MET A 1 -10.67 -2.40 23.64
CA MET A 1 -11.38 -3.58 23.10
C MET A 1 -10.91 -3.83 21.67
N ALA A 2 -10.70 -5.08 21.26
CA ALA A 2 -10.32 -5.42 19.89
C ALA A 2 -11.36 -6.36 19.27
N ILE A 3 -11.65 -6.18 17.99
CA ILE A 3 -12.58 -7.03 17.22
C ILE A 3 -11.81 -7.55 16.01
N HIS A 4 -11.91 -8.84 15.72
CA HIS A 4 -11.35 -9.43 14.51
C HIS A 4 -12.40 -10.31 13.84
N GLY A 5 -12.31 -10.45 12.53
CA GLY A 5 -13.25 -11.27 11.76
C GLY A 5 -12.90 -11.32 10.29
N ASP A 6 -13.76 -11.98 9.52
CA ASP A 6 -13.67 -12.06 8.08
C ASP A 6 -14.77 -11.25 7.39
N LEU A 7 -14.45 -10.71 6.21
CA LEU A 7 -15.34 -9.85 5.42
C LEU A 7 -16.41 -10.63 4.64
N PHE A 8 -16.33 -11.97 4.66
CA PHE A 8 -17.36 -12.83 4.08
C PHE A 8 -18.56 -12.93 5.04
N SER A 9 -18.29 -13.12 6.33
CA SER A 9 -19.30 -13.24 7.40
C SER A 9 -19.81 -11.87 7.86
N TYR A 10 -18.98 -10.84 7.75
CA TYR A 10 -19.35 -9.47 8.10
C TYR A 10 -18.89 -8.48 7.02
N PRO A 11 -19.75 -8.17 6.03
CA PRO A 11 -19.39 -7.34 4.88
C PRO A 11 -18.82 -5.98 5.27
N LEU A 12 -17.80 -5.53 4.52
CA LEU A 12 -17.14 -4.23 4.76
C LEU A 12 -18.12 -3.05 4.88
N PRO A 13 -19.16 -2.91 4.02
CA PRO A 13 -20.13 -1.82 4.15
C PRO A 13 -20.84 -1.78 5.51
N GLU A 14 -21.25 -2.95 6.01
CA GLU A 14 -21.92 -3.08 7.32
C GLU A 14 -20.97 -2.72 8.45
N PHE A 15 -19.71 -3.15 8.35
CA PHE A 15 -18.67 -2.82 9.33
C PHE A 15 -18.36 -1.32 9.37
N LEU A 16 -18.21 -0.67 8.22
CA LEU A 16 -18.02 0.78 8.16
C LEU A 16 -19.25 1.54 8.72
N GLN A 17 -20.46 1.08 8.44
CA GLN A 17 -21.68 1.67 9.00
C GLN A 17 -21.73 1.55 10.54
N TRP A 18 -21.34 0.39 11.09
CA TRP A 18 -21.24 0.20 12.53
C TRP A 18 -20.20 1.15 13.16
N LEU A 19 -19.03 1.30 12.53
CA LEU A 19 -17.99 2.24 12.98
C LEU A 19 -18.47 3.70 12.96
N ASP A 20 -19.17 4.13 11.90
CA ASP A 20 -19.74 5.48 11.75
C ASP A 20 -20.79 5.77 12.84
N SER A 21 -21.79 4.89 12.96
CA SER A 21 -22.89 5.03 13.93
C SER A 21 -22.42 5.06 15.38
N SER A 22 -21.39 4.28 15.70
CA SER A 22 -20.79 4.23 17.02
C SER A 22 -19.75 5.32 17.27
N ARG A 23 -19.43 6.15 16.26
CA ARG A 23 -18.34 7.14 16.26
C ARG A 23 -17.03 6.60 16.84
N LYS A 24 -16.63 5.41 16.41
CA LYS A 24 -15.43 4.76 16.96
C LYS A 24 -14.17 5.58 16.66
N THR A 25 -13.23 5.53 17.62
CA THR A 25 -11.87 6.06 17.52
C THR A 25 -10.91 4.89 17.69
N GLY A 26 -9.89 4.81 16.84
CA GLY A 26 -8.98 3.67 16.80
C GLY A 26 -8.49 3.35 15.40
N THR A 27 -7.97 2.15 15.19
CA THR A 27 -7.41 1.70 13.91
C THR A 27 -8.18 0.51 13.38
N LEU A 28 -8.61 0.61 12.12
CA LEU A 28 -9.13 -0.50 11.33
C LEU A 28 -8.03 -0.99 10.39
N GLN A 29 -7.60 -2.23 10.55
CA GLN A 29 -6.69 -2.93 9.64
C GLN A 29 -7.50 -3.90 8.79
N LEU A 30 -7.24 -3.88 7.49
CA LEU A 30 -7.91 -4.71 6.48
C LEU A 30 -6.84 -5.45 5.69
N SER A 31 -7.01 -6.75 5.48
CA SER A 31 -6.07 -7.59 4.74
C SER A 31 -6.83 -8.46 3.75
N TRP A 32 -6.36 -8.52 2.50
CA TRP A 32 -6.92 -9.36 1.45
C TRP A 32 -5.83 -9.75 0.43
N GLU A 33 -6.20 -10.49 -0.63
CA GLU A 33 -5.21 -11.00 -1.60
C GLU A 33 -4.40 -9.87 -2.28
N ALA A 34 -4.99 -8.69 -2.52
CA ALA A 34 -4.30 -7.57 -3.15
C ALA A 34 -3.36 -6.78 -2.22
N GLY A 35 -3.48 -6.95 -0.90
CA GLY A 35 -2.68 -6.18 0.04
C GLY A 35 -3.34 -5.95 1.40
N GLU A 36 -2.75 -4.99 2.12
CA GLU A 36 -3.20 -4.55 3.43
C GLU A 36 -3.47 -3.04 3.43
N ARG A 37 -4.45 -2.62 4.22
CA ARG A 37 -4.81 -1.21 4.42
C ARG A 37 -5.14 -0.97 5.88
N LYS A 38 -4.52 0.06 6.47
CA LYS A 38 -4.89 0.57 7.79
C LYS A 38 -5.62 1.91 7.64
N LEU A 39 -6.67 2.12 8.43
CA LEU A 39 -7.43 3.37 8.53
C LEU A 39 -7.38 3.84 9.98
N PHE A 40 -7.00 5.10 10.18
CA PHE A 40 -6.93 5.72 11.50
C PHE A 40 -8.15 6.61 11.69
N LEU A 41 -9.02 6.18 12.60
CA LEU A 41 -10.31 6.80 12.86
C LEU A 41 -10.27 7.66 14.11
N LEU A 42 -10.91 8.82 14.04
CA LEU A 42 -11.14 9.72 15.16
C LEU A 42 -12.59 10.20 15.13
N SER A 43 -13.40 9.76 16.09
CA SER A 43 -14.78 10.22 16.27
C SER A 43 -15.66 10.09 15.02
N GLY A 44 -15.51 8.98 14.28
CA GLY A 44 -16.24 8.73 13.02
C GLY A 44 -15.65 9.41 11.78
N GLN A 45 -14.44 9.97 11.87
CA GLN A 45 -13.69 10.51 10.74
C GLN A 45 -12.48 9.64 10.43
N VAL A 46 -12.18 9.45 9.15
CA VAL A 46 -10.92 8.88 8.68
C VAL A 46 -9.91 10.01 8.55
N GLY A 47 -8.99 10.12 9.52
CA GLY A 47 -7.95 11.15 9.48
C GLY A 47 -6.80 10.76 8.56
N ALA A 48 -6.44 9.47 8.53
CA ALA A 48 -5.34 8.98 7.72
C ALA A 48 -5.57 7.53 7.28
N THR A 49 -4.85 7.13 6.24
CA THR A 49 -4.73 5.74 5.81
C THR A 49 -3.27 5.36 5.62
N ALA A 50 -2.92 4.10 5.88
CA ALA A 50 -1.60 3.55 5.62
C ALA A 50 -1.68 2.28 4.78
N SER A 51 -0.69 2.12 3.93
CA SER A 51 -0.35 0.88 3.25
C SER A 51 1.13 0.92 2.92
N GLU A 52 1.72 -0.23 2.62
CA GLU A 52 3.11 -0.29 2.21
C GLU A 52 3.39 0.59 0.96
N GLY A 53 4.41 1.44 1.04
CA GLY A 53 4.88 2.29 -0.04
C GLY A 53 3.95 3.46 -0.39
N LEU A 54 2.95 3.77 0.44
CA LEU A 54 1.93 4.79 0.13
C LEU A 54 2.53 6.19 -0.03
N ARG A 55 3.42 6.63 0.87
CA ARG A 55 4.07 7.95 0.73
C ARG A 55 4.90 8.04 -0.54
N GLY A 56 5.61 6.95 -0.88
CA GLY A 56 6.38 6.84 -2.12
C GLY A 56 5.51 6.93 -3.37
N ARG A 57 4.33 6.30 -3.34
CA ARG A 57 3.32 6.34 -4.42
C ARG A 57 2.74 7.74 -4.58
N VAL A 58 2.38 8.42 -3.49
CA VAL A 58 1.94 9.83 -3.51
C VAL A 58 3.03 10.75 -4.09
N ALA A 59 4.27 10.61 -3.62
CA ALA A 59 5.40 11.36 -4.15
C ALA A 59 5.60 11.13 -5.66
N ARG A 60 5.45 9.88 -6.11
CA ARG A 60 5.48 9.53 -7.54
C ARG A 60 4.35 10.22 -8.31
N LEU A 61 3.11 10.09 -7.86
CA LEU A 61 1.92 10.65 -8.51
C LEU A 61 2.00 12.17 -8.69
N LEU A 62 2.59 12.89 -7.74
CA LEU A 62 2.81 14.34 -7.86
C LEU A 62 4.02 14.70 -8.76
N SER A 63 5.02 13.82 -8.83
CA SER A 63 6.21 14.03 -9.66
C SER A 63 5.98 13.79 -11.15
N LEU A 64 5.15 12.80 -11.50
CA LEU A 64 4.80 12.44 -12.87
C LEU A 64 4.31 13.64 -13.72
N PRO A 65 3.33 14.44 -13.26
CA PRO A 65 2.89 15.67 -13.94
C PRO A 65 3.75 16.90 -13.62
N LYS A 66 4.89 16.75 -12.92
CA LYS A 66 5.75 17.85 -12.43
C LYS A 66 5.04 18.85 -11.50
N LEU A 67 4.07 18.39 -10.71
CA LEU A 67 3.37 19.23 -9.73
C LEU A 67 4.24 19.49 -8.49
N ALA A 68 4.98 18.48 -8.05
CA ALA A 68 5.97 18.59 -6.98
C ALA A 68 7.10 17.59 -7.20
N ALA A 69 8.33 17.94 -6.81
CA ALA A 69 9.43 16.99 -6.80
C ALA A 69 9.20 15.93 -5.72
N GLY A 70 9.34 14.64 -6.07
CA GLY A 70 9.08 13.54 -5.13
C GLY A 70 9.91 13.63 -3.84
N THR A 71 11.15 14.10 -3.93
CA THR A 71 12.02 14.32 -2.76
C THR A 71 11.46 15.36 -1.79
N ARG A 72 10.79 16.42 -2.28
CA ARG A 72 10.12 17.41 -1.42
C ARG A 72 8.87 16.84 -0.76
N VAL A 73 8.13 16.01 -1.49
CA VAL A 73 6.94 15.34 -0.93
C VAL A 73 7.34 14.38 0.20
N LEU A 74 8.38 13.58 0.01
CA LEU A 74 8.90 12.69 1.06
C LEU A 74 9.43 13.48 2.26
N ALA A 75 10.19 14.56 2.02
CA ALA A 75 10.67 15.43 3.10
C ALA A 75 9.51 16.07 3.90
N ALA A 76 8.41 16.43 3.25
CA ALA A 76 7.21 16.93 3.92
C ALA A 76 6.54 15.87 4.81
N PHE A 77 6.55 14.60 4.41
CA PHE A 77 6.08 13.51 5.27
C PHE A 77 6.99 13.28 6.47
N ASP A 78 8.31 13.42 6.30
CA ASP A 78 9.27 13.35 7.42
C ASP A 78 9.06 14.53 8.40
N GLU A 79 8.74 15.71 7.88
CA GLU A 79 8.38 16.88 8.69
C GLU A 79 7.04 16.66 9.43
N LEU A 80 6.04 16.08 8.77
CA LEU A 80 4.74 15.76 9.39
C LEU A 80 4.87 14.78 10.57
N ALA A 81 5.86 13.89 10.53
CA ALA A 81 6.15 13.00 11.64
C ALA A 81 6.68 13.76 12.88
N ARG A 82 7.27 14.95 12.69
CA ARG A 82 7.77 15.83 13.77
C ARG A 82 6.74 16.88 14.19
N THR A 83 6.02 17.43 13.22
CA THR A 83 5.06 18.52 13.37
C THR A 83 3.67 18.00 13.02
N PRO A 84 2.77 17.76 14.00
CA PRO A 84 1.48 17.11 13.77
C PRO A 84 0.43 18.02 13.08
N ASP A 85 0.87 19.08 12.40
CA ASP A 85 0.06 19.95 11.56
C ASP A 85 0.37 19.62 10.09
N VAL A 86 -0.64 19.05 9.40
CA VAL A 86 -0.54 18.63 8.01
C VAL A 86 -0.24 19.82 7.10
N ASP A 87 -0.96 20.93 7.25
CA ASP A 87 -0.81 22.06 6.34
C ASP A 87 0.56 22.71 6.53
N ALA A 88 0.98 22.93 7.79
CA ALA A 88 2.29 23.52 8.09
C ALA A 88 3.46 22.64 7.59
N ALA A 89 3.40 21.32 7.78
CA ALA A 89 4.46 20.40 7.37
C ALA A 89 4.64 20.37 5.84
N PHE A 90 3.55 20.38 5.08
CA PHE A 90 3.62 20.37 3.61
C PHE A 90 3.98 21.75 3.03
N ASP A 91 3.47 22.84 3.61
CA ASP A 91 3.79 24.20 3.18
C ASP A 91 5.28 24.54 3.37
N ALA A 92 5.91 24.03 4.44
CA ALA A 92 7.36 24.18 4.68
C ALA A 92 8.24 23.66 3.53
N HIS A 93 7.74 22.71 2.75
CA HIS A 93 8.42 22.12 1.60
C HIS A 93 7.84 22.56 0.24
N GLY A 94 6.91 23.52 0.24
CA GLY A 94 6.27 24.04 -0.97
C GLY A 94 5.38 23.02 -1.69
N VAL A 95 4.79 22.08 -0.93
CA VAL A 95 3.86 21.06 -1.43
C VAL A 95 2.47 21.41 -0.92
N GLN A 96 1.45 21.37 -1.78
CA GLN A 96 0.09 21.69 -1.33
C GLN A 96 -0.52 20.49 -0.60
N ALA A 97 -0.81 20.64 0.69
CA ALA A 97 -1.41 19.59 1.52
C ALA A 97 -2.70 19.00 0.93
N ARG A 98 -3.52 19.83 0.26
CA ARG A 98 -4.74 19.38 -0.43
C ARG A 98 -4.47 18.28 -1.47
N TRP A 99 -3.35 18.34 -2.20
CA TRP A 99 -3.05 17.33 -3.21
C TRP A 99 -2.76 15.98 -2.57
N VAL A 100 -2.08 16.00 -1.43
CA VAL A 100 -1.76 14.79 -0.67
C VAL A 100 -3.04 14.18 -0.09
N ARG A 101 -3.92 15.02 0.47
CA ARG A 101 -5.25 14.58 0.92
C ARG A 101 -6.05 13.98 -0.22
N ASP A 102 -6.17 14.66 -1.36
CA ASP A 102 -6.91 14.17 -2.52
C ASP A 102 -6.42 12.79 -2.99
N LEU A 103 -5.09 12.57 -3.03
CA LEU A 103 -4.52 11.28 -3.39
C LEU A 103 -4.74 10.21 -2.30
N GLY A 104 -4.64 10.58 -1.03
CA GLY A 104 -4.96 9.68 0.09
C GLY A 104 -6.43 9.24 0.09
N ARG A 105 -7.34 10.12 -0.33
CA ARG A 105 -8.77 9.81 -0.51
C ARG A 105 -8.97 8.88 -1.70
N GLU A 106 -8.36 9.19 -2.84
CA GLU A 106 -8.44 8.40 -4.06
C GLU A 106 -8.00 6.95 -3.85
N GLU A 107 -6.83 6.77 -3.22
CA GLU A 107 -6.28 5.45 -2.89
C GLU A 107 -7.20 4.66 -1.97
N LEU A 108 -7.83 5.36 -1.01
CA LEU A 108 -8.73 4.72 -0.07
C LEU A 108 -10.04 4.31 -0.74
N PHE A 109 -10.64 5.16 -1.57
CA PHE A 109 -11.84 4.81 -2.34
C PHE A 109 -11.60 3.59 -3.23
N ALA A 110 -10.47 3.58 -3.95
CA ALA A 110 -10.10 2.46 -4.82
C ALA A 110 -9.93 1.15 -4.01
N ALA A 111 -9.18 1.21 -2.90
CA ALA A 111 -8.96 0.04 -2.05
C ALA A 111 -10.27 -0.50 -1.44
N MET A 112 -11.17 0.37 -0.97
CA MET A 112 -12.46 -0.07 -0.42
C MET A 112 -13.37 -0.65 -1.52
N THR A 113 -13.32 -0.11 -2.72
CA THR A 113 -14.06 -0.64 -3.89
C THR A 113 -13.57 -2.04 -4.24
N ASP A 114 -12.25 -2.20 -4.39
CA ASP A 114 -11.61 -3.48 -4.73
C ASP A 114 -11.92 -4.54 -3.67
N LEU A 115 -11.85 -4.17 -2.39
CA LEU A 115 -12.15 -5.06 -1.27
C LEU A 115 -13.64 -5.45 -1.21
N THR A 116 -14.54 -4.50 -1.49
CA THR A 116 -16.00 -4.76 -1.50
C THR A 116 -16.38 -5.70 -2.64
N ILE A 117 -15.81 -5.51 -3.83
CA ILE A 117 -16.03 -6.40 -4.99
C ILE A 117 -15.45 -7.79 -4.73
N ALA A 118 -14.25 -7.87 -4.15
CA ALA A 118 -13.62 -9.15 -3.83
C ALA A 118 -14.46 -9.98 -2.83
N GLY A 119 -15.14 -9.31 -1.89
CA GLY A 119 -16.00 -9.96 -0.89
C GLY A 119 -15.27 -10.92 0.05
N GLN A 120 -13.94 -10.88 0.06
CA GLN A 120 -13.07 -11.77 0.82
C GLN A 120 -11.90 -10.98 1.43
N GLY A 121 -11.55 -11.31 2.66
CA GLY A 121 -10.50 -10.67 3.42
C GLY A 121 -10.77 -10.75 4.92
N THR A 122 -9.86 -10.21 5.71
CA THR A 122 -9.98 -10.14 7.17
C THR A 122 -9.89 -8.71 7.64
N PHE A 123 -10.55 -8.42 8.76
CA PHE A 123 -10.42 -7.14 9.44
C PHE A 123 -9.96 -7.33 10.88
N HIS A 124 -9.23 -6.34 11.37
CA HIS A 124 -8.85 -6.19 12.77
C HIS A 124 -9.10 -4.75 13.20
N TRP A 125 -9.88 -4.56 14.26
CA TRP A 125 -10.18 -3.27 14.87
C TRP A 125 -9.57 -3.20 16.26
N THR A 126 -8.89 -2.10 16.55
CA THR A 126 -8.37 -1.76 17.87
C THR A 126 -8.72 -0.31 18.21
N GLU A 127 -8.88 0.00 19.50
CA GLU A 127 -9.07 1.38 19.99
C GLU A 127 -7.77 2.20 19.99
N ASP A 128 -6.63 1.55 19.72
CA ASP A 128 -5.36 2.22 19.55
C ASP A 128 -5.33 2.98 18.21
N ALA A 129 -5.13 4.29 18.27
CA ALA A 129 -5.03 5.17 17.11
C ALA A 129 -3.58 5.58 16.81
N ASP A 130 -2.59 4.89 17.41
CA ASP A 130 -1.17 5.14 17.17
C ASP A 130 -0.82 4.91 15.70
N ARG A 131 -0.12 5.88 15.12
CA ARG A 131 0.35 5.89 13.72
C ARG A 131 1.86 5.69 13.63
N THR A 132 2.52 5.48 14.77
CA THR A 132 3.98 5.44 14.86
C THR A 132 4.55 4.29 14.04
N GLY A 133 5.49 4.60 13.14
CA GLY A 133 6.12 3.61 12.27
C GLY A 133 5.29 3.17 11.06
N GLU A 134 4.12 3.77 10.85
CA GLU A 134 3.24 3.47 9.72
C GLU A 134 3.52 4.40 8.53
N ASP A 135 3.42 3.84 7.31
CA ASP A 135 3.56 4.58 6.06
C ASP A 135 2.22 5.24 5.68
N TRP A 136 1.79 6.19 6.51
CA TRP A 136 0.47 6.80 6.42
C TRP A 136 0.45 8.11 5.63
N VAL A 137 -0.73 8.42 5.06
CA VAL A 137 -1.07 9.64 4.33
C VAL A 137 -2.38 10.22 4.87
N PRO A 138 -2.50 11.55 5.04
CA PRO A 138 -3.74 12.17 5.47
C PRO A 138 -4.83 12.04 4.40
N SER A 139 -6.08 11.80 4.81
CA SER A 139 -7.22 11.67 3.88
C SER A 139 -8.41 12.57 4.26
N ASP A 140 -8.58 12.84 5.57
CA ASP A 140 -9.55 13.77 6.15
C ASP A 140 -10.97 13.68 5.54
N MET A 141 -11.65 12.54 5.73
CA MET A 141 -13.02 12.31 5.26
C MET A 141 -13.89 11.68 6.34
N SER A 142 -15.22 11.77 6.21
CA SER A 142 -16.11 11.00 7.09
C SER A 142 -16.17 9.53 6.66
N ILE A 143 -16.41 8.60 7.59
CA ILE A 143 -16.63 7.19 7.25
C ILE A 143 -17.85 7.05 6.32
N ARG A 144 -18.87 7.89 6.53
CA ARG A 144 -20.03 7.98 5.66
C ARG A 144 -19.67 8.33 4.22
N GLU A 145 -18.79 9.30 4.02
CA GLU A 145 -18.30 9.64 2.68
C GLU A 145 -17.55 8.48 2.06
N LEU A 146 -16.65 7.84 2.82
CA LEU A 146 -15.92 6.64 2.36
C LEU A 146 -16.88 5.55 1.89
N LEU A 147 -17.90 5.26 2.70
CA LEU A 147 -18.91 4.23 2.42
C LEU A 147 -19.70 4.57 1.15
N PHE A 148 -20.26 5.78 1.06
CA PHE A 148 -21.12 6.12 -0.07
C PHE A 148 -20.35 6.25 -1.38
N GLU A 149 -19.15 6.85 -1.37
CA GLU A 149 -18.36 6.93 -2.60
C GLU A 149 -17.86 5.54 -3.03
N SER A 150 -17.35 4.70 -2.12
CA SER A 150 -16.94 3.34 -2.52
C SER A 150 -18.09 2.50 -3.06
N LEU A 151 -19.29 2.57 -2.47
CA LEU A 151 -20.47 1.87 -3.01
C LEU A 151 -20.89 2.42 -4.37
N ARG A 152 -20.86 3.75 -4.56
CA ARG A 152 -21.08 4.34 -5.89
C ARG A 152 -20.10 3.82 -6.92
N TRP A 153 -18.84 3.59 -6.53
CA TRP A 153 -17.84 3.02 -7.42
C TRP A 153 -18.15 1.56 -7.79
N VAL A 154 -18.58 0.76 -6.82
CA VAL A 154 -19.04 -0.61 -7.05
C VAL A 154 -20.20 -0.65 -8.04
N ASP A 155 -21.21 0.21 -7.85
CA ASP A 155 -22.40 0.27 -8.71
C ASP A 155 -22.06 0.68 -10.15
N GLU A 156 -21.15 1.65 -10.32
CA GLU A 156 -20.72 2.15 -11.63
C GLU A 156 -19.72 1.23 -12.34
N GLN A 157 -19.13 0.25 -11.64
CA GLN A 157 -18.03 -0.58 -12.14
C GLN A 157 -18.41 -1.33 -13.43
N GLY A 158 -19.65 -1.82 -13.53
CA GLY A 158 -20.11 -2.54 -14.72
C GLY A 158 -20.11 -1.70 -16.00
N ASP A 159 -20.39 -0.40 -15.90
CA ASP A 159 -20.32 0.52 -17.04
C ASP A 159 -18.88 0.88 -17.39
N VAL A 160 -18.02 1.02 -16.37
CA VAL A 160 -16.57 1.23 -16.54
C VAL A 160 -15.95 0.03 -17.28
N ASP A 161 -16.24 -1.19 -16.85
CA ASP A 161 -15.70 -2.41 -17.47
C ASP A 161 -16.24 -2.64 -18.88
N ARG A 162 -17.48 -2.21 -19.18
CA ARG A 162 -18.00 -2.26 -20.56
C ARG A 162 -17.26 -1.29 -21.48
N ALA A 163 -16.91 -0.11 -20.99
CA ALA A 163 -16.19 0.90 -21.76
C ALA A 163 -14.68 0.63 -21.86
N LEU A 164 -14.09 0.04 -20.82
CA LEU A 164 -12.66 -0.21 -20.69
C LEU A 164 -12.39 -1.68 -20.30
N PRO A 165 -12.76 -2.64 -21.15
CA PRO A 165 -12.73 -4.07 -20.81
C PRO A 165 -11.33 -4.65 -20.63
N ILE A 166 -10.32 -4.08 -21.30
CA ILE A 166 -8.97 -4.62 -21.32
C ILE A 166 -7.92 -3.54 -21.10
N ASP A 167 -6.85 -3.90 -20.40
CA ASP A 167 -5.71 -3.00 -20.17
C ASP A 167 -4.96 -2.68 -21.48
N ALA A 168 -5.21 -3.42 -22.58
CA ALA A 168 -4.61 -3.21 -23.89
C ALA A 168 -5.03 -1.88 -24.57
N LEU A 169 -6.11 -1.25 -24.12
CA LEU A 169 -6.64 -0.02 -24.73
C LEU A 169 -5.68 1.15 -24.57
N SER A 170 -5.56 1.95 -25.63
CA SER A 170 -4.75 3.17 -25.64
C SER A 170 -5.60 4.36 -25.23
N VAL A 171 -5.10 5.16 -24.29
CA VAL A 171 -5.70 6.42 -23.85
C VAL A 171 -4.85 7.57 -24.35
N LYS A 172 -5.49 8.59 -24.92
CA LYS A 172 -4.80 9.81 -25.34
C LYS A 172 -5.62 11.03 -24.95
N ALA A 173 -4.94 12.02 -24.38
CA ALA A 173 -5.53 13.29 -24.01
C ALA A 173 -5.91 14.11 -25.26
N LEU A 174 -7.13 14.64 -25.27
CA LEU A 174 -7.63 15.57 -26.29
C LEU A 174 -7.36 17.04 -25.91
N ALA A 175 -7.08 17.29 -24.63
CA ALA A 175 -6.79 18.61 -24.10
C ALA A 175 -5.71 18.54 -23.00
N PRO A 176 -4.91 19.60 -22.81
CA PRO A 176 -3.97 19.65 -21.70
C PRO A 176 -4.70 19.70 -20.34
N PRO A 177 -4.03 19.29 -19.24
CA PRO A 177 -4.62 19.35 -17.90
C PRO A 177 -4.90 20.81 -17.48
N SER A 178 -6.07 21.04 -16.88
CA SER A 178 -6.48 22.32 -16.30
C SER A 178 -6.38 22.30 -14.76
N PRO A 179 -5.99 23.40 -14.09
CA PRO A 179 -5.99 23.48 -12.62
C PRO A 179 -7.35 23.28 -11.95
N SER A 180 -8.46 23.49 -12.68
CA SER A 180 -9.82 23.31 -12.16
C SER A 180 -10.29 21.86 -12.14
N GLN A 181 -9.57 20.95 -12.79
CA GLN A 181 -9.91 19.53 -12.83
C GLN A 181 -9.46 18.83 -11.53
N PRO A 182 -10.14 17.73 -11.14
CA PRO A 182 -9.66 16.83 -10.09
C PRO A 182 -8.20 16.43 -10.29
N LEU A 183 -7.46 16.25 -9.20
CA LEU A 183 -6.02 15.99 -9.26
C LEU A 183 -5.68 14.75 -10.10
N MET A 184 -6.45 13.66 -9.95
CA MET A 184 -6.21 12.47 -10.75
C MET A 184 -6.47 12.65 -12.24
N HIS A 185 -7.47 13.45 -12.61
CA HIS A 185 -7.70 13.79 -14.01
C HIS A 185 -6.50 14.52 -14.60
N ARG A 186 -5.92 15.46 -13.83
CA ARG A 186 -4.73 16.22 -14.25
C ARG A 186 -3.52 15.32 -14.45
N ILE A 187 -3.30 14.37 -13.54
CA ILE A 187 -2.20 13.39 -13.64
C ILE A 187 -2.37 12.53 -14.90
N ILE A 188 -3.56 11.97 -15.11
CA ILE A 188 -3.85 11.11 -16.27
C ILE A 188 -3.69 11.89 -17.59
N LEU A 189 -4.24 13.09 -17.69
CA LEU A 189 -4.11 13.94 -18.88
C LEU A 189 -2.65 14.32 -19.17
N ALA A 190 -1.84 14.58 -18.14
CA ALA A 190 -0.41 14.86 -18.33
C ALA A 190 0.35 13.64 -18.88
N LEU A 191 0.03 12.43 -18.39
CA LEU A 191 0.67 11.18 -18.80
C LEU A 191 0.24 10.71 -20.19
N THR A 192 -0.98 11.05 -20.61
CA THR A 192 -1.59 10.62 -21.87
C THR A 192 -1.49 11.68 -22.98
N THR A 193 -0.59 12.67 -22.83
CA THR A 193 -0.25 13.61 -23.92
C THR A 193 0.26 12.88 -25.16
N THR A 194 0.95 11.76 -24.96
CA THR A 194 1.16 10.73 -25.97
C THR A 194 0.21 9.56 -25.68
N PRO A 195 -0.25 8.82 -26.70
CA PRO A 195 -1.06 7.63 -26.48
C PRO A 195 -0.35 6.66 -25.52
N GLN A 196 -1.02 6.28 -24.43
CA GLN A 196 -0.51 5.33 -23.44
C GLN A 196 -1.52 4.22 -23.23
N ASN A 197 -1.02 2.99 -23.15
CA ASN A 197 -1.81 1.84 -22.79
C ASN A 197 -2.31 1.93 -21.33
N LEU A 198 -3.55 1.48 -21.05
CA LEU A 198 -4.14 1.51 -19.70
C LEU A 198 -3.30 0.76 -18.65
N GLY A 199 -2.77 -0.41 -18.99
CA GLY A 199 -1.87 -1.18 -18.12
C GLY A 199 -0.57 -0.41 -17.83
N ARG A 200 0.02 0.22 -18.84
CA ARG A 200 1.23 1.06 -18.65
C ARG A 200 0.95 2.29 -17.80
N LEU A 201 -0.20 2.93 -18.00
CA LEU A 201 -0.65 4.06 -17.18
C LEU A 201 -0.80 3.65 -15.72
N ARG A 202 -1.48 2.53 -15.46
CA ARG A 202 -1.65 1.91 -14.14
C ARG A 202 -0.32 1.62 -13.46
N LEU A 203 0.63 0.98 -14.16
CA LEU A 203 1.95 0.65 -13.61
C LEU A 203 2.81 1.89 -13.35
N SER A 204 2.76 2.88 -14.24
CA SER A 204 3.51 4.15 -14.08
C SER A 204 3.04 4.90 -12.84
N MET A 205 1.72 4.97 -12.65
CA MET A 205 1.08 5.58 -11.49
C MET A 205 1.23 4.73 -10.23
N GLY A 206 1.33 3.41 -10.40
CA GLY A 206 1.36 2.43 -9.33
C GLY A 206 0.07 2.45 -8.54
N VAL A 207 -1.10 2.47 -9.18
CA VAL A 207 -2.41 2.46 -8.48
C VAL A 207 -3.24 1.26 -8.96
N SER A 208 -4.34 0.95 -8.28
CA SER A 208 -5.17 -0.19 -8.68
C SER A 208 -5.88 0.05 -10.01
N ARG A 209 -6.32 -1.04 -10.67
CA ARG A 209 -7.07 -0.97 -11.91
C ARG A 209 -8.32 -0.11 -11.77
N SER A 210 -9.09 -0.31 -10.70
CA SER A 210 -10.34 0.44 -10.44
C SER A 210 -10.10 1.94 -10.30
N SER A 211 -8.98 2.37 -9.71
CA SER A 211 -8.59 3.78 -9.65
C SER A 211 -8.37 4.36 -11.05
N VAL A 212 -7.56 3.70 -11.90
CA VAL A 212 -7.26 4.21 -13.24
C VAL A 212 -8.47 4.16 -14.16
N THR A 213 -9.13 3.01 -14.30
CA THR A 213 -10.19 2.82 -15.29
C THR A 213 -11.37 3.74 -15.01
N ARG A 214 -11.73 3.92 -13.73
CA ARG A 214 -12.77 4.87 -13.34
C ARG A 214 -12.47 6.29 -13.79
N ARG A 215 -11.26 6.79 -13.49
CA ARG A 215 -10.88 8.17 -13.82
C ARG A 215 -10.72 8.38 -15.33
N VAL A 216 -10.24 7.37 -16.06
CA VAL A 216 -10.24 7.40 -17.53
C VAL A 216 -11.68 7.40 -18.07
N HIS A 217 -12.58 6.61 -17.49
CA HIS A 217 -13.98 6.57 -17.90
C HIS A 217 -14.70 7.91 -17.67
N GLU A 218 -14.46 8.58 -16.54
CA GLU A 218 -14.95 9.94 -16.28
C GLU A 218 -14.43 10.94 -17.32
N LEU A 219 -13.13 10.88 -17.64
CA LEU A 219 -12.52 11.72 -18.68
C LEU A 219 -13.08 11.43 -20.07
N LEU A 220 -13.37 10.16 -20.38
CA LEU A 220 -13.97 9.74 -21.65
C LEU A 220 -15.39 10.31 -21.78
N ARG A 221 -16.20 10.21 -20.72
CA ARG A 221 -17.55 10.82 -20.67
C ARG A 221 -17.50 12.34 -20.79
N ALA A 222 -16.48 12.97 -20.23
CA ALA A 222 -16.23 14.40 -20.35
C ALA A 222 -15.62 14.81 -21.72
N LYS A 223 -15.34 13.85 -22.61
CA LYS A 223 -14.69 14.07 -23.92
C LYS A 223 -13.32 14.74 -23.82
N LEU A 224 -12.58 14.44 -22.75
CA LEU A 224 -11.24 14.96 -22.50
C LEU A 224 -10.14 13.97 -22.92
N VAL A 225 -10.50 12.70 -23.11
CA VAL A 225 -9.63 11.66 -23.65
C VAL A 225 -10.35 10.91 -24.78
N GLU A 226 -9.57 10.41 -25.72
CA GLU A 226 -9.97 9.36 -26.64
C GLU A 226 -9.40 8.01 -26.19
N VAL A 227 -10.17 6.94 -26.39
CA VAL A 227 -9.75 5.57 -26.08
C VAL A 227 -9.88 4.73 -27.33
N ASP A 228 -8.76 4.20 -27.81
CA ASP A 228 -8.68 3.40 -29.02
C ASP A 228 -8.17 1.99 -28.75
N GLY A 229 -8.78 1.03 -29.45
CA GLY A 229 -8.43 -0.39 -29.41
C GLY A 229 -7.27 -0.75 -30.33
N ALA A 230 -6.09 -0.17 -30.07
CA ALA A 230 -4.75 -0.74 -30.24
C ALA A 230 -3.68 0.38 -30.30
N PRO A 231 -2.67 0.37 -29.43
CA PRO A 231 -1.33 0.81 -29.79
C PRO A 231 -0.46 -0.41 -30.19
N GLN A 232 0.54 -0.18 -31.04
CA GLN A 232 1.50 -1.19 -31.53
C GLN A 232 2.07 -2.02 -30.37
N VAL A 233 2.39 -3.29 -30.67
CA VAL A 233 3.07 -4.26 -29.80
C VAL A 233 4.23 -3.61 -29.04
N GLU A 234 3.94 -3.03 -27.88
CA GLU A 234 4.92 -2.71 -26.86
C GLU A 234 5.10 -3.94 -26.00
N ALA A 235 6.34 -4.23 -25.62
CA ALA A 235 6.69 -5.32 -24.74
C ALA A 235 5.78 -5.30 -23.51
N ASP A 236 5.29 -6.48 -23.11
CA ASP A 236 4.42 -6.63 -21.95
C ASP A 236 5.07 -5.96 -20.72
N PRO A 237 4.51 -4.84 -20.22
CA PRO A 237 5.15 -4.06 -19.17
C PRO A 237 5.22 -4.82 -17.85
N VAL A 238 4.31 -5.79 -17.63
CA VAL A 238 4.40 -6.71 -16.50
C VAL A 238 5.59 -7.63 -16.68
N ALA A 239 5.81 -8.17 -17.89
CA ALA A 239 6.98 -8.99 -18.18
C ALA A 239 8.30 -8.22 -17.98
N GLU A 240 8.39 -6.97 -18.43
CA GLU A 240 9.57 -6.12 -18.22
C GLU A 240 9.83 -5.87 -16.72
N MET A 241 8.78 -5.61 -15.93
CA MET A 241 8.92 -5.44 -14.48
C MET A 241 9.30 -6.73 -13.76
N LEU A 242 8.77 -7.87 -14.20
CA LEU A 242 9.16 -9.19 -13.68
C LEU A 242 10.62 -9.50 -14.02
N GLU A 243 11.11 -9.15 -15.21
CA GLU A 243 12.53 -9.25 -15.56
C GLU A 243 13.42 -8.40 -14.65
N LYS A 244 13.02 -7.15 -14.37
CA LYS A 244 13.72 -6.29 -13.40
C LYS A 244 13.70 -6.92 -12.00
N GLY A 245 12.57 -7.47 -11.57
CA GLY A 245 12.45 -8.21 -10.31
C GLY A 245 13.40 -9.42 -10.27
N ALA A 246 13.53 -10.16 -11.37
CA ALA A 246 14.42 -11.32 -11.47
C ALA A 246 15.91 -10.92 -11.45
N VAL A 247 16.27 -9.73 -11.94
CA VAL A 247 17.61 -9.16 -11.75
C VAL A 247 17.87 -8.88 -10.27
N LEU A 248 16.94 -8.20 -9.57
CA LEU A 248 17.06 -7.91 -8.13
C LEU A 248 17.21 -9.17 -7.28
N MET A 249 16.46 -10.23 -7.61
CA MET A 249 16.61 -11.54 -6.97
C MET A 249 18.00 -12.13 -7.14
N ARG A 250 18.56 -12.10 -8.35
CA ARG A 250 19.91 -12.62 -8.62
C ARG A 250 20.99 -11.84 -7.88
N GLU A 251 20.76 -10.56 -7.63
CA GLU A 251 21.64 -9.70 -6.84
C GLU A 251 21.43 -9.83 -5.31
N GLY A 252 20.51 -10.70 -4.86
CA GLY A 252 20.19 -10.87 -3.43
C GLY A 252 19.39 -9.70 -2.83
N GLN A 253 18.87 -8.79 -3.66
CA GLN A 253 18.07 -7.64 -3.22
C GLN A 253 16.59 -8.03 -3.06
N TYR A 254 16.32 -8.96 -2.14
CA TYR A 254 14.99 -9.55 -1.99
C TYR A 254 13.92 -8.56 -1.53
N ASP A 255 14.26 -7.60 -0.64
CA ASP A 255 13.32 -6.55 -0.24
C ASP A 255 12.91 -5.68 -1.43
N ALA A 256 13.84 -5.31 -2.30
CA ALA A 256 13.56 -4.54 -3.51
C ALA A 256 12.72 -5.34 -4.51
N ALA A 257 13.03 -6.62 -4.71
CA ALA A 257 12.21 -7.52 -5.52
C ALA A 257 10.79 -7.69 -4.95
N GLY A 258 10.67 -7.75 -3.62
CA GLY A 258 9.40 -7.77 -2.89
C GLY A 258 8.57 -6.52 -3.17
N ILE A 259 9.18 -5.32 -3.15
CA ILE A 259 8.50 -4.05 -3.48
C ILE A 259 7.97 -4.05 -4.92
N VAL A 260 8.74 -4.60 -5.87
CA VAL A 260 8.29 -4.75 -7.27
C VAL A 260 7.06 -5.67 -7.32
N CYS A 261 7.09 -6.82 -6.65
CA CYS A 261 5.96 -7.74 -6.58
C CYS A 261 4.73 -7.11 -5.92
N ALA A 262 4.90 -6.45 -4.79
CA ALA A 262 3.83 -5.75 -4.08
C ALA A 262 3.22 -4.66 -4.95
N SER A 263 4.03 -3.91 -5.70
CA SER A 263 3.55 -2.90 -6.63
C SER A 263 2.73 -3.53 -7.76
N LEU A 264 3.19 -4.63 -8.34
CA LEU A 264 2.48 -5.36 -9.40
C LEU A 264 1.17 -5.98 -8.88
N LEU A 265 1.18 -6.62 -7.71
CA LEU A 265 0.00 -7.22 -7.08
C LEU A 265 -1.03 -6.18 -6.65
N ALA A 266 -0.59 -5.04 -6.10
CA ALA A 266 -1.48 -3.93 -5.78
C ALA A 266 -2.14 -3.36 -7.05
N SER A 267 -1.46 -3.47 -8.19
CA SER A 267 -1.99 -3.00 -9.44
C SER A 267 -2.94 -4.04 -10.08
N ASP A 268 -2.59 -5.32 -10.09
CA ASP A 268 -3.43 -6.45 -10.56
C ASP A 268 -3.23 -7.68 -9.65
N PRO A 269 -4.17 -7.93 -8.72
CA PRO A 269 -4.06 -9.04 -7.77
C PRO A 269 -4.25 -10.41 -8.42
N ALA A 270 -4.92 -10.48 -9.57
CA ALA A 270 -5.31 -11.73 -10.21
C ALA A 270 -4.21 -12.30 -11.12
N ASP A 271 -3.22 -11.49 -11.54
CA ASP A 271 -2.14 -11.94 -12.44
C ASP A 271 -1.38 -13.11 -11.83
N ARG A 272 -1.58 -14.29 -12.43
CA ARG A 272 -0.99 -15.54 -12.00
C ARG A 272 0.55 -15.49 -12.01
N ARG A 273 1.15 -14.83 -13.00
CA ARG A 273 2.60 -14.76 -13.16
C ARG A 273 3.23 -13.96 -12.04
N VAL A 274 2.60 -12.84 -11.69
CA VAL A 274 3.03 -11.99 -10.57
C VAL A 274 2.91 -12.75 -9.25
N ARG A 275 1.80 -13.48 -9.01
CA ARG A 275 1.63 -14.30 -7.80
C ARG A 275 2.66 -15.44 -7.70
N GLU A 276 2.93 -16.13 -8.80
CA GLU A 276 3.97 -17.17 -8.85
C GLU A 276 5.35 -16.58 -8.57
N PHE A 277 5.67 -15.43 -9.17
CA PHE A 277 6.93 -14.73 -8.93
C PHE A 277 7.04 -14.20 -7.48
N ALA A 278 5.99 -13.63 -6.92
CA ALA A 278 5.96 -13.18 -5.52
C ALA A 278 6.21 -14.32 -4.53
N ARG A 279 5.60 -15.51 -4.77
CA ARG A 279 5.86 -16.72 -3.99
C ARG A 279 7.31 -17.16 -4.10
N LEU A 280 7.90 -17.08 -5.28
CA LEU A 280 9.31 -17.39 -5.50
C LEU A 280 10.23 -16.41 -4.74
N VAL A 281 10.00 -15.10 -4.86
CA VAL A 281 10.74 -14.06 -4.12
C VAL A 281 10.68 -14.33 -2.62
N GLN A 282 9.48 -14.57 -2.08
CA GLN A 282 9.30 -14.86 -0.65
C GLN A 282 10.08 -16.10 -0.22
N ARG A 283 10.02 -17.19 -0.99
CA ARG A 283 10.72 -18.44 -0.67
C ARG A 283 12.24 -18.25 -0.64
N GLU A 284 12.79 -17.59 -1.66
CA GLU A 284 14.24 -17.34 -1.74
C GLU A 284 14.70 -16.36 -0.66
N HIS A 285 13.88 -15.36 -0.30
CA HIS A 285 14.18 -14.44 0.79
C HIS A 285 14.21 -15.15 2.15
N VAL A 286 13.24 -16.01 2.43
CA VAL A 286 13.23 -16.85 3.64
C VAL A 286 14.47 -17.74 3.70
N ALA A 287 14.84 -18.38 2.58
CA ALA A 287 16.04 -19.21 2.49
C ALA A 287 17.33 -18.40 2.77
N ALA A 288 17.44 -17.19 2.23
CA ALA A 288 18.57 -16.29 2.49
C ALA A 288 18.63 -15.86 3.96
N LEU A 289 17.48 -15.51 4.56
CA LEU A 289 17.42 -15.15 5.98
C LEU A 289 17.81 -16.31 6.89
N TYR A 290 17.42 -17.54 6.57
CA TYR A 290 17.85 -18.72 7.32
C TYR A 290 19.33 -19.06 7.15
N ALA A 291 19.97 -18.61 6.08
CA ALA A 291 21.43 -18.73 5.95
C ALA A 291 22.15 -17.86 6.99
N ASP A 292 21.62 -16.67 7.27
CA ASP A 292 22.15 -15.73 8.28
C ASP A 292 21.64 -16.01 9.70
N LEU A 293 20.43 -16.55 9.83
CA LEU A 293 19.75 -16.89 11.07
C LEU A 293 19.37 -18.38 11.08
N PRO A 294 20.34 -19.30 11.27
CA PRO A 294 20.05 -20.72 11.19
C PRO A 294 18.94 -21.15 12.16
N PRO A 295 18.03 -22.07 11.76
CA PRO A 295 16.85 -22.44 12.55
C PRO A 295 17.15 -22.89 13.99
N LEU A 296 18.32 -23.50 14.21
CA LEU A 296 18.74 -24.08 15.49
C LEU A 296 19.52 -23.11 16.39
N VAL A 297 19.83 -21.90 15.90
CA VAL A 297 20.52 -20.89 16.68
C VAL A 297 19.56 -20.28 17.70
N VAL A 298 20.05 -20.01 18.90
CA VAL A 298 19.28 -19.40 19.98
C VAL A 298 19.52 -17.89 19.97
N PRO A 299 18.56 -17.06 19.53
CA PRO A 299 18.64 -15.61 19.67
C PRO A 299 18.54 -15.20 21.15
N GLN A 300 19.43 -14.29 21.56
CA GLN A 300 19.40 -13.65 22.86
C GLN A 300 19.30 -12.14 22.70
N LEU A 301 18.28 -11.52 23.29
CA LEU A 301 18.10 -10.08 23.24
C LEU A 301 19.11 -9.38 24.17
N ILE A 302 19.81 -8.39 23.64
CA ILE A 302 20.68 -7.52 24.42
C ILE A 302 19.82 -6.39 25.01
N GLN A 303 19.83 -6.24 26.34
CA GLN A 303 18.99 -5.22 26.99
C GLN A 303 19.47 -3.80 26.67
N ALA A 304 18.78 -3.15 25.75
CA ALA A 304 18.92 -1.73 25.43
C ALA A 304 17.54 -1.04 25.46
N PRO A 305 17.07 -0.58 26.64
CA PRO A 305 15.70 -0.07 26.82
C PRO A 305 15.35 1.09 25.87
N HIS A 306 16.33 1.95 25.57
CA HIS A 306 16.17 3.09 24.68
C HIS A 306 16.00 2.69 23.20
N ALA A 307 16.62 1.59 22.76
CA ALA A 307 16.52 1.10 21.39
C ALA A 307 15.19 0.35 21.14
N MET A 308 14.65 -0.29 22.17
CA MET A 308 13.35 -0.97 22.11
C MET A 308 12.16 -0.03 21.88
N VAL A 309 12.27 1.24 22.28
CA VAL A 309 11.24 2.27 22.06
C VAL A 309 11.13 2.67 20.58
N MET A 310 12.21 2.50 19.80
CA MET A 310 12.24 2.84 18.37
C MET A 310 11.63 1.75 17.47
N LEU A 311 11.28 0.60 18.03
CA LEU A 311 10.69 -0.52 17.30
C LEU A 311 9.17 -0.34 17.13
N LYS A 312 8.64 -0.78 15.99
CA LYS A 312 7.19 -0.82 15.76
C LYS A 312 6.49 -1.72 16.78
N PRO A 313 5.18 -1.54 17.05
CA PRO A 313 4.44 -2.41 17.97
C PRO A 313 4.58 -3.92 17.63
N GLU A 314 4.50 -4.27 16.36
CA GLU A 314 4.66 -5.65 15.84
C GLU A 314 6.10 -6.18 16.09
N GLU A 315 7.11 -5.34 15.84
CA GLU A 315 8.51 -5.69 16.08
C GLU A 315 8.79 -5.90 17.58
N ARG A 316 8.16 -5.10 18.45
CA ARG A 316 8.25 -5.25 19.91
C ARG A 316 7.62 -6.55 20.40
N GLN A 317 6.51 -6.98 19.80
CA GLN A 317 5.90 -8.27 20.12
C GLN A 317 6.85 -9.42 19.78
N ILE A 318 7.46 -9.41 18.59
CA ILE A 318 8.43 -10.42 18.18
C ILE A 318 9.66 -10.42 19.08
N ALA A 319 10.21 -9.24 19.38
CA ALA A 319 11.34 -9.10 20.31
C ALA A 319 11.01 -9.65 21.71
N GLY A 320 9.76 -9.50 22.16
CA GLY A 320 9.27 -10.05 23.42
C GLY A 320 9.24 -11.59 23.49
N LEU A 321 9.25 -12.28 22.35
CA LEU A 321 9.33 -13.74 22.27
C LEU A 321 10.77 -14.27 22.42
N VAL A 322 11.77 -13.41 22.29
CA VAL A 322 13.19 -13.79 22.38
C VAL A 322 13.57 -13.97 23.86
N SER A 323 13.38 -15.19 24.36
CA SER A 323 13.65 -15.58 25.75
C SER A 323 15.11 -15.92 26.04
N GLY A 324 15.94 -16.09 25.00
CA GLY A 324 17.31 -16.61 25.13
C GLY A 324 17.39 -18.13 25.30
N THR A 325 16.26 -18.85 25.23
CA THR A 325 16.21 -20.32 25.28
C THR A 325 15.59 -20.95 24.05
N TRP A 326 14.74 -20.21 23.33
CA TRP A 326 14.09 -20.67 22.11
C TRP A 326 15.00 -20.46 20.93
N ASP A 327 15.10 -21.46 20.05
CA ASP A 327 15.77 -21.32 18.77
C ASP A 327 14.95 -20.47 17.78
N VAL A 328 15.58 -20.04 16.68
CA VAL A 328 14.93 -19.22 15.65
C VAL A 328 13.64 -19.89 15.15
N SER A 329 13.65 -21.21 14.93
CA SER A 329 12.47 -21.94 14.44
C SER A 329 11.30 -21.88 15.42
N THR A 330 11.57 -21.97 16.71
CA THR A 330 10.58 -21.90 17.79
C THR A 330 10.01 -20.49 17.90
N VAL A 331 10.86 -19.46 17.77
CA VAL A 331 10.41 -18.06 17.76
C VAL A 331 9.51 -17.78 16.54
N VAL A 332 9.87 -18.30 15.36
CA VAL A 332 9.05 -18.21 14.15
C VAL A 332 7.68 -18.86 14.37
N LEU A 333 7.63 -20.07 14.95
CA LEU A 333 6.38 -20.77 15.23
C LEU A 333 5.51 -20.09 16.29
N ALA A 334 6.12 -19.43 17.27
CA ALA A 334 5.42 -18.72 18.34
C ALA A 334 4.97 -17.30 17.94
N SER A 335 5.44 -16.79 16.80
CA SER A 335 5.16 -15.43 16.35
C SER A 335 3.73 -15.30 15.80
N PRO A 336 3.02 -14.20 16.13
CA PRO A 336 1.75 -13.89 15.48
C PRO A 336 1.94 -13.38 14.04
N ALA A 337 3.16 -13.00 13.66
CA ALA A 337 3.51 -12.55 12.32
C ALA A 337 3.84 -13.74 11.40
N ARG A 338 3.83 -13.49 10.08
CA ARG A 338 4.28 -14.50 9.09
C ARG A 338 5.78 -14.75 9.23
N GLU A 339 6.21 -15.96 8.92
CA GLU A 339 7.61 -16.40 8.99
C GLU A 339 8.61 -15.38 8.42
N LEU A 340 8.35 -14.86 7.21
CA LEU A 340 9.21 -13.86 6.58
C LEU A 340 9.34 -12.60 7.44
N GLU A 341 8.24 -12.08 7.99
CA GLU A 341 8.24 -10.86 8.80
C GLU A 341 8.94 -11.08 10.14
N THR A 342 8.76 -12.27 10.74
CA THR A 342 9.47 -12.65 11.95
C THR A 342 10.98 -12.69 11.71
N LEU A 343 11.43 -13.36 10.64
CA LEU A 343 12.85 -13.45 10.28
C LEU A 343 13.44 -12.08 9.90
N LYS A 344 12.73 -11.25 9.14
CA LYS A 344 13.15 -9.86 8.84
C LYS A 344 13.32 -9.05 10.11
N THR A 345 12.41 -9.19 11.08
CA THR A 345 12.51 -8.52 12.37
C THR A 345 13.74 -9.01 13.15
N LEU A 346 13.96 -10.32 13.25
CA LEU A 346 15.15 -10.87 13.92
C LEU A 346 16.45 -10.41 13.24
N ALA A 347 16.49 -10.39 11.90
CA ALA A 347 17.64 -9.93 11.14
C ALA A 347 17.89 -8.42 11.33
N LYS A 348 16.82 -7.61 11.40
CA LYS A 348 16.90 -6.19 11.75
C LYS A 348 17.49 -6.00 13.15
N LEU A 349 17.00 -6.72 14.15
CA LEU A 349 17.51 -6.66 15.52
C LEU A 349 18.99 -7.08 15.60
N HIS A 350 19.38 -8.11 14.86
CA HIS A 350 20.78 -8.55 14.76
C HIS A 350 21.68 -7.46 14.16
N ARG A 351 21.26 -6.84 13.04
CA ARG A 351 21.99 -5.72 12.40
C ARG A 351 22.09 -4.48 13.29
N MET A 352 21.10 -4.24 14.13
CA MET A 352 21.10 -3.14 15.11
C MET A 352 21.97 -3.45 16.35
N GLY A 353 22.52 -4.66 16.46
CA GLY A 353 23.28 -5.09 17.65
C GLY A 353 22.40 -5.31 18.88
N LEU A 354 21.10 -5.53 18.71
CA LEU A 354 20.13 -5.78 19.79
C LEU A 354 19.90 -7.28 20.02
N LEU A 355 20.45 -8.13 19.16
CA LEU A 355 20.26 -9.56 19.19
C LEU A 355 21.60 -10.25 18.98
N GLN A 356 21.93 -11.20 19.85
CA GLN A 356 23.11 -12.04 19.76
C GLN A 356 22.71 -13.47 19.43
N LEU A 357 23.44 -14.08 18.50
CA LEU A 357 23.19 -15.45 18.04
C LEU A 357 24.10 -16.40 18.81
N MET A 358 23.51 -17.33 19.57
CA MET A 358 24.26 -18.38 20.27
C MET A 358 24.01 -19.74 19.64
N LEU A 359 25.06 -20.53 19.50
CA LEU A 359 24.91 -21.95 19.16
C LEU A 359 24.28 -22.68 20.35
N PRO A 360 23.38 -23.64 20.11
CA PRO A 360 22.80 -24.45 21.16
C PRO A 360 23.92 -25.18 21.91
N ARG A 361 23.86 -25.18 23.25
CA ARG A 361 24.82 -25.87 24.12
C ARG A 361 24.60 -27.37 24.17
#